data_AF-A0A2E3DG47-F1
#
_entry.id   AF-A0A2E3DG47-F1
#
_cell.length_a   1.000
_cell.length_b   1.000
_cell.length_c   1.000
_cell.angle_alpha   90.00
_cell.angle_beta   90.00
_cell.angle_gamma   90.00
#
_symmetry.space_group_name_H-M   'P 1'
#
loop_
_entity.id
_entity.type
_entity.pdbx_description
1 polymer ?
#
loop_
_entity_poly.entity_id
_entity_poly.type
_entity_poly.pdbx_seq_one_letter_code
_entity_poly.pdbx_strand_id
1 'polypeptide(L)'
;MLARILGKHSLISDRGLIDRAILLLSQEIWCWGRDILRPEGNWLQEIGFHRIEPPEGHDECSSVYSLDLPGDRVVVLRGFGVFYGDIRLGGVFLHRYEFLPQYTKLAKLDAQPWLHADLPDMNPPTERQRASCAALMLDLIDWIRSYEVNIAELLGVGYRRSTLVKWDNGERPIIRAEDMPREWCLLGIAMAADFRSVLPDGDKDRIQYHD
;
A
#
# COMPACT_ATOMS: atom_id res chain seq x y z
N MET A 1 -39.89 17.80 14.28
CA MET A 1 -39.40 16.63 15.04
C MET A 1 -38.93 15.56 14.05
N LEU A 2 -37.85 15.83 13.29
CA LEU A 2 -37.20 14.88 12.36
C LEU A 2 -35.87 15.50 11.82
N ALA A 3 -35.02 15.98 12.73
CA ALA A 3 -33.72 16.58 12.38
C ALA A 3 -32.60 16.09 13.31
N ARG A 4 -32.62 14.79 13.67
CA ARG A 4 -31.73 14.26 14.71
C ARG A 4 -31.12 12.88 14.43
N ILE A 5 -31.11 12.39 13.19
CA ILE A 5 -30.60 11.03 12.87
C ILE A 5 -29.48 11.03 11.80
N LEU A 6 -28.89 12.17 11.45
CA LEU A 6 -27.75 12.22 10.51
C LEU A 6 -26.61 13.08 11.06
N GLY A 7 -26.00 12.67 12.17
CA GLY A 7 -24.90 13.41 12.77
C GLY A 7 -24.04 12.55 13.67
N LYS A 8 -23.16 11.74 13.06
CA LYS A 8 -21.93 11.21 13.67
C LYS A 8 -21.09 10.37 12.68
N HIS A 9 -20.91 10.81 11.44
CA HIS A 9 -19.70 10.43 10.71
C HIS A 9 -18.68 11.52 11.00
N SER A 10 -17.82 11.22 11.98
CA SER A 10 -16.73 12.09 12.44
C SER A 10 -15.89 12.51 11.24
N LEU A 11 -15.73 13.82 11.05
CA LEU A 11 -14.72 14.42 10.19
C LEU A 11 -13.37 13.98 10.76
N ILE A 12 -12.74 13.00 10.12
CA ILE A 12 -11.35 12.64 10.39
C ILE A 12 -10.53 13.85 9.89
N SER A 13 -9.73 14.46 10.76
CA SER A 13 -8.78 15.49 10.29
C SER A 13 -7.80 14.85 9.31
N ASP A 14 -7.28 15.60 8.34
CA ASP A 14 -6.33 15.08 7.34
C ASP A 14 -5.18 14.30 7.99
N ARG A 15 -4.70 14.77 9.15
CA ARG A 15 -3.69 14.07 9.97
C ARG A 15 -4.17 12.71 10.49
N GLY A 16 -5.40 12.61 11.00
CA GLY A 16 -5.98 11.35 11.44
C GLY A 16 -6.21 10.36 10.30
N LEU A 17 -6.44 10.85 9.06
CA LEU A 17 -6.57 10.01 7.88
C LEU A 17 -5.22 9.42 7.48
N ILE A 18 -4.17 10.25 7.45
CA ILE A 18 -2.80 9.82 7.16
C ILE A 18 -2.28 8.84 8.20
N ASP A 19 -2.43 9.12 9.49
CA ASP A 19 -1.99 8.20 10.55
C ASP A 19 -2.69 6.83 10.41
N ARG A 20 -3.98 6.83 10.04
CA ARG A 20 -4.74 5.61 9.79
C ARG A 20 -4.24 4.87 8.54
N ALA A 21 -3.89 5.60 7.50
CA ALA A 21 -3.37 5.04 6.26
C ALA A 21 -1.97 4.43 6.42
N ILE A 22 -1.07 5.10 7.15
CA ILE A 22 0.25 4.59 7.55
C ILE A 22 0.08 3.28 8.34
N LEU A 23 -0.82 3.27 9.33
CA LEU A 23 -1.09 2.07 10.10
C LEU A 23 -1.57 0.91 9.21
N LEU A 24 -2.54 1.18 8.34
CA LEU A 24 -3.15 0.17 7.48
C LEU A 24 -2.11 -0.43 6.50
N LEU A 25 -1.33 0.40 5.82
CA LEU A 25 -0.28 -0.06 4.91
C LEU A 25 0.86 -0.78 5.65
N SER A 26 1.27 -0.30 6.82
CA SER A 26 2.31 -0.94 7.61
C SER A 26 1.91 -2.33 8.10
N GLN A 27 0.64 -2.51 8.46
CA GLN A 27 0.07 -3.81 8.83
C GLN A 27 -0.09 -4.71 7.60
N GLU A 28 -0.51 -4.16 6.47
CA GLU A 28 -0.65 -4.89 5.20
C GLU A 28 0.70 -5.45 4.71
N ILE A 29 1.77 -4.64 4.72
CA ILE A 29 3.11 -5.09 4.32
C ILE A 29 3.61 -6.20 5.26
N TRP A 30 3.33 -6.10 6.55
CA TRP A 30 3.61 -7.20 7.48
C TRP A 30 2.84 -8.46 7.10
N CYS A 31 1.55 -8.33 6.78
CA CYS A 31 0.69 -9.41 6.35
C CYS A 31 1.25 -10.12 5.11
N TRP A 32 1.63 -9.39 4.05
CA TRP A 32 2.30 -9.98 2.88
C TRP A 32 3.58 -10.75 3.24
N GLY A 33 4.39 -10.22 4.16
CA GLY A 33 5.57 -10.93 4.67
C GLY A 33 5.22 -12.26 5.35
N ARG A 34 4.08 -12.33 6.05
CA ARG A 34 3.57 -13.55 6.68
C ARG A 34 2.93 -14.51 5.68
N ASP A 35 2.35 -13.98 4.61
CA ASP A 35 1.77 -14.74 3.50
C ASP A 35 2.87 -15.45 2.69
N ILE A 36 4.05 -14.84 2.57
CA ILE A 36 5.26 -15.47 2.01
C ILE A 36 5.76 -16.62 2.90
N LEU A 37 5.76 -16.42 4.22
CA LEU A 37 6.28 -17.37 5.21
C LEU A 37 5.23 -18.39 5.69
N ARG A 38 4.15 -18.54 4.94
CA ARG A 38 3.07 -19.45 5.29
C ARG A 38 3.56 -20.92 5.19
N PRO A 39 3.26 -21.78 6.18
CA PRO A 39 3.76 -23.16 6.21
C PRO A 39 3.33 -24.02 5.02
N GLU A 40 2.13 -23.79 4.50
CA GLU A 40 1.59 -24.57 3.38
C GLU A 40 2.17 -24.18 2.02
N GLY A 41 2.91 -23.07 1.95
CA GLY A 41 3.43 -22.53 0.70
C GLY A 41 3.41 -21.00 0.67
N ASN A 42 4.20 -20.44 -0.23
CA ASN A 42 4.24 -18.99 -0.44
C ASN A 42 2.97 -18.54 -1.16
N TRP A 43 2.05 -17.93 -0.41
CA TRP A 43 0.74 -17.54 -0.94
C TRP A 43 0.85 -16.54 -2.11
N LEU A 44 1.81 -15.62 -2.07
CA LEU A 44 2.00 -14.66 -3.17
C LEU A 44 2.32 -15.38 -4.47
N GLN A 45 3.19 -16.40 -4.43
CA GLN A 45 3.50 -17.20 -5.62
C GLN A 45 2.30 -18.04 -6.08
N GLU A 46 1.49 -18.56 -5.14
CA GLU A 46 0.26 -19.31 -5.45
C GLU A 46 -0.76 -18.46 -6.23
N ILE A 47 -0.84 -17.16 -5.95
CA ILE A 47 -1.74 -16.24 -6.67
C ILE A 47 -1.08 -15.55 -7.88
N GLY A 48 0.12 -15.99 -8.28
CA GLY A 48 0.77 -15.59 -9.53
C GLY A 48 1.86 -14.53 -9.42
N PHE A 49 2.29 -14.14 -8.21
CA PHE A 49 3.47 -13.27 -8.09
C PHE A 49 4.73 -13.99 -8.56
N HIS A 50 5.53 -13.26 -9.34
CA HIS A 50 6.91 -13.60 -9.64
C HIS A 50 7.80 -13.16 -8.48
N ARG A 51 8.44 -14.13 -7.83
CA ARG A 51 9.52 -13.88 -6.87
C ARG A 51 10.84 -13.72 -7.61
N ILE A 52 11.52 -12.61 -7.38
CA ILE A 52 12.81 -12.29 -7.98
C ILE A 52 13.83 -12.21 -6.84
N GLU A 53 14.81 -13.10 -6.85
CA GLU A 53 15.86 -13.16 -5.83
C GLU A 53 16.90 -12.07 -6.02
N PRO A 54 17.49 -11.56 -4.92
CA PRO A 54 18.59 -10.62 -5.01
C PRO A 54 19.76 -11.20 -5.82
N PRO A 55 20.59 -10.35 -6.45
CA PRO A 55 21.83 -10.80 -7.08
C PRO A 55 22.71 -11.56 -6.07
N GLU A 56 23.51 -12.50 -6.56
CA GLU A 56 24.46 -13.23 -5.71
C GLU A 56 25.35 -12.25 -4.93
N GLY A 57 25.55 -12.55 -3.64
CA GLY A 57 26.37 -11.73 -2.73
C GLY A 57 25.64 -10.56 -2.06
N HIS A 58 24.33 -10.42 -2.24
CA HIS A 58 23.48 -9.41 -1.57
C HIS A 58 22.47 -10.07 -0.63
N ASP A 59 22.96 -10.90 0.31
CA ASP A 59 22.13 -11.66 1.24
C ASP A 59 21.34 -10.76 2.21
N GLU A 60 21.73 -9.49 2.35
CA GLU A 60 21.01 -8.46 3.10
C GLU A 60 19.72 -7.99 2.41
N CYS A 61 19.57 -8.23 1.11
CA CYS A 61 18.40 -7.81 0.34
C CYS A 61 17.32 -8.89 0.34
N SER A 62 16.08 -8.51 0.67
CA SER A 62 14.92 -9.40 0.53
C SER A 62 14.49 -9.54 -0.93
N SER A 63 13.98 -10.71 -1.33
CA SER A 63 13.39 -10.92 -2.67
C SER A 63 12.32 -9.87 -3.00
N VAL A 64 12.19 -9.54 -4.29
CA VAL A 64 11.13 -8.68 -4.83
C VAL A 64 9.97 -9.55 -5.29
N TYR A 65 8.74 -9.11 -5.05
CA TYR A 65 7.53 -9.77 -5.55
C TYR A 65 6.82 -8.86 -6.54
N SER A 66 6.66 -9.32 -7.78
CA SER A 66 5.97 -8.58 -8.84
C SER A 66 4.80 -9.38 -9.40
N LEU A 67 3.67 -8.73 -9.65
CA LEU A 67 2.50 -9.32 -10.29
C LEU A 67 2.05 -8.43 -11.44
N ASP A 68 2.01 -9.01 -12.64
CA ASP A 68 1.37 -8.39 -13.80
C ASP A 68 -0.15 -8.52 -13.67
N LEU A 69 -0.85 -7.41 -13.89
CA LEU A 69 -2.30 -7.27 -13.79
C LEU A 69 -2.89 -6.96 -15.18
N PRO A 70 -4.17 -7.29 -15.43
CA PRO A 70 -4.83 -6.99 -16.70
C PRO A 70 -4.75 -5.49 -17.06
N GLY A 71 -4.55 -5.21 -18.35
CA GLY A 71 -4.42 -3.84 -18.87
C GLY A 71 -3.03 -3.24 -18.72
N ASP A 72 -1.99 -4.08 -18.80
CA ASP A 72 -0.58 -3.67 -18.66
C ASP A 72 -0.29 -2.91 -17.36
N ARG A 73 -0.96 -3.35 -16.29
CA ARG A 73 -0.75 -2.86 -14.94
C ARG A 73 0.20 -3.77 -14.20
N VAL A 74 0.90 -3.25 -13.20
CA VAL A 74 1.84 -4.03 -12.40
C VAL A 74 1.78 -3.58 -10.95
N VAL A 75 1.91 -4.53 -10.04
CA VAL A 75 2.15 -4.25 -8.61
C VAL A 75 3.46 -4.90 -8.19
N VAL A 76 4.32 -4.14 -7.50
CA VAL A 76 5.59 -4.62 -6.97
C VAL A 76 5.62 -4.36 -5.46
N LEU A 77 5.78 -5.43 -4.68
CA LEU A 77 5.74 -5.39 -3.22
C LEU A 77 7.13 -5.43 -2.63
N ARG A 78 7.41 -4.52 -1.69
CA ARG A 78 8.64 -4.47 -0.89
C ARG A 78 8.34 -4.21 0.59
N GLY A 79 9.29 -4.57 1.46
CA GLY A 79 9.17 -4.34 2.91
C GLY A 79 9.10 -2.86 3.32
N PHE A 80 9.55 -1.95 2.45
CA PHE A 80 9.53 -0.50 2.66
C PHE A 80 8.39 0.23 1.91
N GLY A 81 7.63 -0.46 1.05
CA GLY A 81 6.51 0.15 0.33
C GLY A 81 6.02 -0.67 -0.86
N VAL A 82 5.14 -0.07 -1.64
CA VAL A 82 4.51 -0.71 -2.81
C VAL A 82 4.59 0.20 -4.03
N PHE A 83 4.97 -0.36 -5.16
CA PHE A 83 4.86 0.29 -6.46
C PHE A 83 3.63 -0.23 -7.19
N TYR A 84 2.87 0.67 -7.82
CA TYR A 84 1.78 0.35 -8.72
C TYR A 84 1.90 1.14 -10.01
N GLY A 85 1.80 0.46 -11.14
CA GLY A 85 1.94 1.07 -12.47
C GLY A 85 0.80 0.73 -13.40
N ASP A 86 0.47 1.68 -14.28
CA ASP A 86 -0.45 1.54 -15.43
C ASP A 86 0.18 2.24 -16.63
N ILE A 87 0.32 1.54 -17.76
CA ILE A 87 0.97 2.06 -18.97
C ILE A 87 0.38 3.41 -19.47
N ARG A 88 -0.88 3.69 -19.16
CA ARG A 88 -1.60 4.90 -19.57
C ARG A 88 -1.38 6.07 -18.61
N LEU A 89 -1.08 5.79 -17.34
CA LEU A 89 -1.05 6.79 -16.27
C LEU A 89 0.34 7.02 -15.66
N GLY A 90 1.28 6.09 -15.84
CA GLY A 90 2.59 6.10 -15.19
C GLY A 90 2.61 5.17 -13.98
N GLY A 91 3.35 5.55 -12.94
CA GLY A 91 3.52 4.75 -11.73
C GLY A 91 3.48 5.59 -10.47
N VAL A 92 3.02 4.96 -9.39
CA VAL A 92 3.05 5.51 -8.04
C VAL A 92 3.82 4.57 -7.12
N PHE A 93 4.64 5.13 -6.25
CA PHE A 93 5.24 4.43 -5.12
C PHE A 93 4.66 4.98 -3.82
N LEU A 94 4.25 4.07 -2.95
CA LEU A 94 3.66 4.40 -1.65
C LEU A 94 4.54 3.85 -0.53
N HIS A 95 5.10 4.78 0.24
CA HIS A 95 5.98 4.50 1.36
C HIS A 95 5.23 3.93 2.56
N ARG A 96 5.79 2.89 3.17
CA ARG A 96 5.20 2.21 4.32
C ARG A 96 4.90 3.13 5.51
N TYR A 97 5.84 4.01 5.84
CA TYR A 97 5.82 4.78 7.09
C TYR A 97 5.35 6.23 6.94
N GLU A 98 5.18 6.70 5.71
CA GLU A 98 4.78 8.08 5.43
C GLU A 98 3.43 8.15 4.71
N PHE A 99 3.06 7.08 3.98
CA PHE A 99 1.86 7.06 3.13
C PHE A 99 1.81 8.24 2.14
N LEU A 100 2.97 8.76 1.75
CA LEU A 100 3.08 9.84 0.78
C LEU A 100 3.28 9.27 -0.63
N PRO A 101 2.38 9.53 -1.59
CA PRO A 101 2.51 9.03 -2.94
C PRO A 101 3.62 9.78 -3.68
N GLN A 102 4.59 9.03 -4.18
CA GLN A 102 5.58 9.52 -5.12
C GLN A 102 5.22 9.04 -6.53
N TYR A 103 5.29 9.92 -7.51
CA TYR A 103 4.84 9.66 -8.87
C TYR A 103 6.01 9.64 -9.85
N THR A 104 5.88 8.78 -10.86
CA THR A 104 6.73 8.75 -12.05
C THR A 104 5.88 8.55 -13.31
N LYS A 105 6.42 8.93 -14.48
CA LYS A 105 5.81 8.62 -15.77
C LYS A 105 6.04 7.17 -16.20
N LEU A 106 6.98 6.47 -15.55
CA LEU A 106 7.29 5.08 -15.84
C LEU A 106 6.23 4.18 -15.23
N ALA A 107 5.56 3.37 -16.06
CA ALA A 107 4.58 2.39 -15.59
C ALA A 107 5.20 1.07 -15.13
N LYS A 108 6.46 0.82 -15.48
CA LYS A 108 7.22 -0.35 -15.06
C LYS A 108 8.58 0.12 -14.56
N LEU A 109 9.15 -0.64 -13.62
CA LEU A 109 10.50 -0.39 -13.13
C LEU A 109 11.50 -1.05 -14.08
N ASP A 110 12.49 -0.29 -14.54
CA ASP A 110 13.55 -0.81 -15.42
C ASP A 110 14.50 -1.76 -14.68
N ALA A 111 14.60 -1.60 -13.35
CA ALA A 111 15.38 -2.44 -12.45
C ALA A 111 14.55 -2.85 -11.22
N GLN A 112 14.91 -3.97 -10.60
CA GLN A 112 14.29 -4.40 -9.36
C GLN A 112 14.72 -3.47 -8.22
N PRO A 113 13.78 -2.98 -7.39
CA PRO A 113 14.09 -1.91 -6.44
C PRO A 113 14.71 -2.45 -5.14
N TRP A 114 15.84 -3.17 -5.18
CA TRP A 114 16.47 -3.88 -4.02
C TRP A 114 16.56 -3.00 -2.77
N LEU A 115 16.93 -1.74 -2.96
CA LEU A 115 16.93 -0.68 -1.96
C LEU A 115 15.95 0.42 -2.37
N HIS A 116 15.67 1.34 -1.43
CA HIS A 116 14.90 2.54 -1.76
C HIS A 116 15.56 3.37 -2.86
N ALA A 117 16.89 3.46 -2.84
CA ALA A 117 17.69 4.17 -3.83
C ALA A 117 17.64 3.58 -5.26
N ASP A 118 17.14 2.35 -5.42
CA ASP A 118 16.99 1.70 -6.72
C ASP A 118 15.67 2.07 -7.42
N LEU A 119 14.76 2.76 -6.72
CA LEU A 119 13.58 3.33 -7.36
C LEU A 119 14.01 4.41 -8.37
N PRO A 120 13.30 4.53 -9.51
CA PRO A 120 13.55 5.63 -10.44
C PRO A 120 13.26 6.97 -9.75
N ASP A 121 13.69 8.07 -10.37
CA ASP A 121 13.36 9.42 -9.89
C ASP A 121 11.83 9.57 -9.76
N MET A 122 11.37 9.55 -8.51
CA MET A 122 9.98 9.72 -8.14
C MET A 122 9.85 10.98 -7.29
N ASN A 123 8.84 11.77 -7.60
CA ASN A 123 8.60 13.05 -6.92
C ASN A 123 7.13 13.16 -6.55
N PRO A 124 6.76 13.99 -5.56
CA PRO A 124 5.37 14.36 -5.36
C PRO A 124 4.73 14.82 -6.69
N PRO A 125 3.47 14.44 -6.97
CA PRO A 125 2.85 14.74 -8.25
C PRO A 125 2.69 16.26 -8.45
N THR A 126 3.12 16.75 -9.62
CA THR A 126 2.79 18.12 -10.05
C THR A 126 1.29 18.27 -10.24
N GLU A 127 0.78 19.51 -10.28
CA GLU A 127 -0.66 19.78 -10.47
C GLU A 127 -1.26 19.03 -11.68
N ARG A 128 -0.52 18.95 -12.80
CA ARG A 128 -0.93 18.23 -14.01
C ARG A 128 -0.95 16.71 -13.86
N GLN A 129 -0.19 16.17 -12.92
CA GLN A 129 -0.09 14.73 -12.64
C GLN A 129 -1.05 14.26 -11.54
N ARG A 130 -1.67 15.18 -10.79
CA ARG A 130 -2.52 14.84 -9.64
C ARG A 130 -3.66 13.90 -10.00
N ALA A 131 -4.33 14.11 -11.13
CA ALA A 131 -5.43 13.24 -11.56
C ALA A 131 -4.95 11.81 -11.84
N SER A 132 -3.83 11.66 -12.56
CA SER A 132 -3.24 10.34 -12.84
C SER A 132 -2.75 9.65 -11.57
N CYS A 133 -2.10 10.40 -10.68
CA CYS A 133 -1.62 9.89 -9.39
C CYS A 133 -2.79 9.45 -8.49
N ALA A 134 -3.87 10.23 -8.42
CA ALA A 134 -5.07 9.88 -7.68
C ALA A 134 -5.71 8.60 -8.22
N ALA A 135 -5.83 8.46 -9.55
CA ALA A 135 -6.37 7.25 -10.18
C ALA A 135 -5.51 6.01 -9.85
N LEU A 136 -4.19 6.11 -9.98
CA LEU A 136 -3.27 5.02 -9.62
C LEU A 136 -3.38 4.63 -8.15
N MET A 137 -3.50 5.61 -7.25
CA MET A 137 -3.65 5.37 -5.81
C MET A 137 -4.98 4.68 -5.49
N LEU A 138 -6.08 5.09 -6.12
CA LEU A 138 -7.39 4.45 -5.93
C LEU A 138 -7.39 3.03 -6.46
N ASP A 139 -6.78 2.78 -7.63
CA ASP A 139 -6.63 1.45 -8.19
C ASP A 139 -5.77 0.54 -7.30
N LEU A 140 -4.67 1.07 -6.74
CA LEU A 140 -3.85 0.35 -5.77
C LEU A 140 -4.65 0.00 -4.51
N ILE A 141 -5.38 0.96 -3.93
CA ILE A 141 -6.22 0.73 -2.75
C ILE A 141 -7.27 -0.35 -3.02
N ASP A 142 -7.91 -0.31 -4.18
CA ASP A 142 -8.91 -1.32 -4.55
C ASP A 142 -8.28 -2.70 -4.77
N TRP A 143 -7.07 -2.75 -5.34
CA TRP A 143 -6.30 -3.98 -5.47
C TRP A 143 -5.97 -4.58 -4.10
N ILE A 144 -5.45 -3.79 -3.15
CA ILE A 144 -5.15 -4.26 -1.79
C ILE A 144 -6.43 -4.72 -1.07
N ARG A 145 -7.51 -3.94 -1.19
CA ARG A 145 -8.83 -4.32 -0.64
C ARG A 145 -9.25 -5.70 -1.17
N SER A 146 -9.14 -5.91 -2.48
CA SER A 146 -9.54 -7.16 -3.14
C SER A 146 -8.63 -8.32 -2.73
N TYR A 147 -7.33 -8.07 -2.53
CA TYR A 147 -6.40 -9.04 -1.96
C TYR A 147 -6.86 -9.53 -0.58
N GLU A 148 -7.21 -8.62 0.34
CA GLU A 148 -7.65 -9.00 1.69
C GLU A 148 -9.03 -9.69 1.71
N VAL A 149 -9.94 -9.34 0.79
CA VAL A 149 -11.18 -10.11 0.58
C VAL A 149 -10.85 -11.54 0.19
N ASN A 150 -9.97 -11.74 -0.80
CA ASN A 150 -9.58 -13.06 -1.27
C ASN A 150 -8.88 -13.88 -0.18
N ILE A 151 -8.06 -13.25 0.67
CA ILE A 151 -7.47 -13.91 1.84
C ILE A 151 -8.57 -14.44 2.77
N ALA A 152 -9.56 -13.61 3.10
CA ALA A 152 -10.65 -14.01 3.96
C ALA A 152 -11.52 -15.13 3.36
N GLU A 153 -11.72 -15.12 2.03
CA GLU A 153 -12.51 -16.13 1.32
C GLU A 153 -11.76 -17.46 1.12
N LEU A 154 -10.48 -17.41 0.77
CA LEU A 154 -9.69 -18.59 0.37
C LEU A 154 -8.93 -19.22 1.53
N LEU A 155 -8.39 -18.41 2.44
CA LEU A 155 -7.62 -18.87 3.61
C LEU A 155 -8.41 -18.77 4.91
N GLY A 156 -9.55 -18.07 4.89
CA GLY A 156 -10.40 -17.85 6.06
C GLY A 156 -9.89 -16.69 6.93
N VAL A 157 -10.82 -15.91 7.51
CA VAL A 157 -10.47 -14.79 8.41
C VAL A 157 -9.61 -15.21 9.62
N GLY A 158 -9.72 -16.48 10.06
CA GLY A 158 -8.91 -17.06 11.12
C GLY A 158 -7.41 -17.06 10.81
N TYR A 159 -7.04 -17.22 9.54
CA TYR A 159 -5.66 -17.12 9.08
C TYR A 159 -5.10 -15.72 9.37
N ARG A 160 -5.77 -14.67 8.89
CA ARG A 160 -5.34 -13.28 9.09
C ARG A 160 -5.33 -12.90 10.58
N ARG A 161 -6.29 -13.36 11.39
CA ARG A 161 -6.24 -13.20 12.85
C ARG A 161 -4.94 -13.77 13.44
N SER A 162 -4.57 -14.99 13.07
CA SER A 162 -3.35 -15.64 13.58
C SER A 162 -2.07 -14.89 13.17
N THR A 163 -2.07 -14.30 11.97
CA THR A 163 -0.99 -13.44 11.46
C THR A 163 -0.85 -12.16 12.29
N LEU A 164 -1.98 -11.54 12.66
CA LEU A 164 -1.99 -10.29 13.42
C LEU A 164 -1.65 -10.47 14.91
N VAL A 165 -1.86 -11.64 15.51
CA VAL A 165 -1.40 -11.92 16.88
C VAL A 165 0.11 -11.71 17.02
N LYS A 166 0.89 -11.99 15.97
CA LYS A 166 2.35 -11.79 15.96
C LYS A 166 2.77 -10.34 15.63
N TRP A 167 1.85 -9.58 15.03
CA TRP A 167 2.03 -8.14 14.80
C TRP A 167 1.79 -7.34 16.08
N ASP A 168 0.86 -7.82 16.91
CA ASP A 168 0.49 -7.21 18.17
C ASP A 168 1.66 -7.21 19.17
N ASN A 169 2.20 -6.03 19.42
CA ASN A 169 3.22 -5.81 20.42
C ASN A 169 2.64 -5.18 21.71
N GLY A 170 1.31 -5.08 21.83
CA GLY A 170 0.60 -4.50 22.98
C GLY A 170 0.57 -2.97 23.01
N GLU A 171 1.32 -2.30 22.15
CA GLU A 171 1.44 -0.82 22.13
C GLU A 171 0.88 -0.21 20.85
N ARG A 172 0.96 -0.93 19.72
CA ARG A 172 0.50 -0.44 18.42
C ARG A 172 -1.01 -0.63 18.28
N PRO A 173 -1.74 0.36 17.72
CA PRO A 173 -3.11 0.11 17.29
C PRO A 173 -3.12 -0.96 16.19
N ILE A 174 -4.15 -1.80 16.19
CA ILE A 174 -4.30 -2.89 15.21
C ILE A 174 -5.65 -2.77 14.55
N ILE A 175 -5.64 -2.96 13.23
CA ILE A 175 -6.86 -3.11 12.45
C ILE A 175 -7.22 -4.58 12.46
N ARG A 176 -8.42 -4.91 12.94
CA ARG A 176 -8.84 -6.30 13.06
C ARG A 176 -8.90 -6.95 11.68
N ALA A 177 -8.63 -8.25 11.62
CA ALA A 177 -8.68 -9.02 10.38
C ALA A 177 -10.00 -8.85 9.61
N GLU A 178 -11.12 -8.78 10.33
CA GLU A 178 -12.46 -8.58 9.72
C GLU A 178 -12.61 -7.20 9.07
N ASP A 179 -11.93 -6.20 9.63
CA ASP A 179 -12.10 -4.80 9.27
C ASP A 179 -11.14 -4.38 8.15
N MET A 180 -10.04 -5.10 7.92
CA MET A 180 -9.02 -4.72 6.94
C MET A 180 -9.59 -4.38 5.55
N PRO A 181 -10.44 -5.22 4.90
CA PRO A 181 -11.06 -4.87 3.63
C PRO A 181 -11.92 -3.60 3.71
N ARG A 182 -12.68 -3.44 4.80
CA ARG A 182 -13.55 -2.28 5.02
C ARG A 182 -12.73 -1.00 5.21
N GLU A 183 -11.63 -1.06 5.96
CA GLU A 183 -10.76 0.08 6.22
C GLU A 183 -10.06 0.55 4.95
N TRP A 184 -9.62 -0.37 4.08
CA TRP A 184 -9.12 -0.02 2.74
C TRP A 184 -10.19 0.65 1.89
N CYS A 185 -11.43 0.15 1.91
CA CYS A 185 -12.55 0.78 1.22
C CYS A 185 -12.83 2.21 1.71
N LEU A 186 -12.86 2.42 3.04
CA LEU A 186 -13.06 3.74 3.63
C LEU A 186 -11.95 4.72 3.27
N LEU A 187 -10.69 4.24 3.27
CA LEU A 187 -9.55 5.04 2.85
C LEU A 187 -9.68 5.46 1.37
N GLY A 188 -10.08 4.55 0.49
CA GLY A 188 -10.36 4.85 -0.91
C GLY A 188 -11.46 5.90 -1.09
N ILE A 189 -12.56 5.80 -0.33
CA ILE A 189 -13.64 6.80 -0.36
C ILE A 189 -13.14 8.17 0.11
N ALA A 190 -12.39 8.23 1.21
CA ALA A 190 -11.84 9.47 1.74
C ALA A 190 -10.86 10.12 0.74
N MET A 191 -10.00 9.32 0.12
CA MET A 191 -9.06 9.81 -0.90
C MET A 191 -9.75 10.26 -2.18
N ALA A 192 -10.82 9.60 -2.61
CA ALA A 192 -11.62 10.04 -3.74
C ALA A 192 -12.34 11.36 -3.46
N ALA A 193 -12.74 11.60 -2.20
CA ALA A 193 -13.39 12.84 -1.79
C ALA A 193 -12.41 14.03 -1.72
N ASP A 194 -11.20 13.82 -1.19
CA ASP A 194 -10.17 14.87 -1.18
C ASP A 194 -8.74 14.32 -1.24
N PHE A 195 -8.27 14.03 -2.45
CA PHE A 195 -6.91 13.54 -2.68
C PHE A 195 -5.82 14.53 -2.23
N ARG A 196 -6.13 15.83 -2.11
CA ARG A 196 -5.13 16.84 -1.71
C ARG A 196 -4.69 16.66 -0.25
N SER A 197 -5.56 16.10 0.60
CA SER A 197 -5.26 15.82 2.00
C SER A 197 -4.11 14.82 2.19
N VAL A 198 -3.80 14.02 1.16
CA VAL A 198 -2.73 13.01 1.20
C VAL A 198 -1.47 13.39 0.41
N LEU A 199 -1.47 14.58 -0.19
CA LEU A 199 -0.28 15.09 -0.86
C LEU A 199 0.56 15.86 0.15
N PRO A 200 1.90 15.79 0.07
CA PRO A 200 2.74 16.64 0.88
C PRO A 200 2.39 18.10 0.57
N ASP A 201 2.19 18.90 1.63
CA ASP A 201 2.08 20.34 1.50
C ASP A 201 3.33 20.82 0.79
N GLY A 202 3.13 21.30 -0.44
CA GLY A 202 4.21 21.87 -1.23
C GLY A 202 4.92 22.92 -0.36
N ASP A 203 6.20 22.67 -0.11
CA ASP A 203 7.18 23.59 0.47
C ASP A 203 7.50 23.51 1.99
N LYS A 204 7.05 22.51 2.77
CA LYS A 204 7.37 22.48 4.22
C LYS A 204 8.13 21.28 4.80
N ASP A 205 8.00 20.08 4.27
CA ASP A 205 8.60 18.89 4.90
C ASP A 205 9.65 18.19 4.01
N ARG A 206 10.64 18.95 3.52
CA ARG A 206 11.92 18.35 3.08
C ARG A 206 12.73 17.96 4.31
N ILE A 207 12.32 16.88 4.98
CA ILE A 207 13.19 16.21 5.95
C ILE A 207 14.12 15.30 5.14
N GLN A 208 15.40 15.68 5.08
CA GLN A 208 16.47 14.80 4.62
C GLN A 208 16.62 13.67 5.63
N TYR A 209 16.31 12.44 5.23
CA TYR A 209 16.71 11.25 5.98
C TYR A 209 18.11 10.84 5.54
N HIS A 210 19.03 10.83 6.50
CA HIS A 210 20.30 10.11 6.41
C HIS A 210 20.07 8.64 6.77
N ASP A 211 20.80 7.78 6.07
CA ASP A 211 20.83 6.31 6.13
C ASP A 211 20.92 5.71 7.55
#